data_AF-A0A531ACS7-F1
#
_entry.id   AF-A0A531ACS7-F1
#
_cell.length_a   1.000
_cell.length_b   1.000
_cell.length_c   1.000
_cell.angle_alpha   90.00
_cell.angle_beta   90.00
_cell.angle_gamma   90.00
#
_symmetry.space_group_name_H-M   'P 1'
#
loop_
_entity.id
_entity.type
_entity.pdbx_description
1 polymer ?
#
loop_
_entity_poly.entity_id
_entity_poly.type
_entity_poly.pdbx_seq_one_letter_code
_entity_poly.pdbx_strand_id
1 'polypeptide(L)'
;MLFRLLRFVLVLAIVASAPLPLGAAAQGLDQAASGVVADQQKILQDLTTRTDNLEKKIQEDGDDDASLVDIRLQLEEMSQGALNSALAFRPRLSEINARLDQIGAPPAAGQPPEPDIVTSERQALASEKAEINAVIAAAQNLSIRISGLIAKIGNMRSELFRNLLTKRYV
;
A
#
# COMPACT_ATOMS: atom_id res chain seq x y z
N MET A 1 14.84 -33.93 79.53
CA MET A 1 15.99 -33.42 78.75
C MET A 1 15.54 -33.24 77.30
N LEU A 2 14.68 -32.32 76.85
CA LEU A 2 14.32 -30.92 77.13
C LEU A 2 15.44 -29.89 76.94
N PHE A 3 15.29 -29.12 75.85
CA PHE A 3 16.02 -27.93 75.39
C PHE A 3 17.40 -28.15 74.74
N ARG A 4 17.41 -28.11 73.40
CA ARG A 4 18.20 -27.18 72.57
C ARG A 4 18.17 -27.64 71.11
N LEU A 5 17.53 -26.88 70.23
CA LEU A 5 18.16 -26.28 69.04
C LEU A 5 17.09 -25.53 68.23
N LEU A 6 16.97 -24.26 68.58
CA LEU A 6 16.33 -23.21 67.80
C LEU A 6 17.38 -22.63 66.85
N ARG A 7 17.11 -22.60 65.54
CA ARG A 7 17.64 -21.67 64.51
C ARG A 7 17.03 -22.05 63.14
N PHE A 8 15.95 -21.41 62.74
CA PHE A 8 15.94 -20.35 61.70
C PHE A 8 16.53 -20.80 60.35
N VAL A 9 15.69 -21.01 59.32
CA VAL A 9 15.48 -20.07 58.19
C VAL A 9 14.57 -20.73 57.15
N LEU A 10 13.50 -20.00 56.83
CA LEU A 10 12.54 -20.14 55.76
C LEU A 10 13.11 -19.51 54.48
N VAL A 11 13.12 -20.23 53.35
CA VAL A 11 13.10 -19.72 51.96
C VAL A 11 12.57 -20.87 51.08
N LEU A 12 11.29 -20.94 50.73
CA LEU A 12 10.60 -20.19 49.66
C LEU A 12 11.22 -20.42 48.26
N ALA A 13 10.95 -21.58 47.67
CA ALA A 13 11.19 -21.81 46.24
C ALA A 13 10.00 -21.26 45.44
N ILE A 14 10.06 -19.96 45.12
CA ILE A 14 9.21 -19.32 44.11
C ILE A 14 9.66 -19.84 42.74
N VAL A 15 8.78 -20.61 42.08
CA VAL A 15 8.86 -20.85 40.65
C VAL A 15 8.60 -19.51 39.96
N ALA A 16 9.63 -18.96 39.33
CA ALA A 16 9.57 -17.73 38.56
C ALA A 16 8.78 -17.95 37.26
N SER A 17 7.50 -17.59 37.27
CA SER A 17 6.71 -17.38 36.06
C SER A 17 7.16 -16.07 35.41
N ALA A 18 8.12 -16.13 34.49
CA ALA A 18 8.46 -14.99 33.65
C ALA A 18 7.35 -14.78 32.59
N PRO A 19 6.70 -13.60 32.52
CA PRO A 19 5.79 -13.29 31.44
C PRO A 19 6.58 -13.10 30.12
N LEU A 20 6.20 -13.86 29.09
CA LEU A 20 6.70 -13.68 27.73
C LEU A 20 6.29 -12.28 27.21
N PRO A 21 7.21 -11.51 26.59
CA PRO A 21 6.92 -10.18 26.09
C PRO A 21 6.21 -10.28 24.71
N LEU A 22 4.90 -10.55 24.72
CA LEU A 22 4.09 -10.61 23.49
C LEU A 22 3.71 -9.22 22.94
N GLY A 23 3.98 -8.13 23.67
CA GLY A 23 3.57 -6.77 23.28
C GLY A 23 4.51 -6.02 22.33
N ALA A 24 5.80 -6.37 22.28
CA ALA A 24 6.78 -5.61 21.50
C ALA A 24 6.69 -5.87 19.98
N ALA A 25 6.21 -7.05 19.57
CA ALA A 25 6.10 -7.41 18.15
C ALA A 25 4.93 -6.68 17.45
N ALA A 26 3.82 -6.43 18.16
CA ALA A 26 2.64 -5.76 17.59
C ALA A 26 2.92 -4.29 17.22
N GLN A 27 3.66 -3.56 18.06
CA GLN A 27 3.98 -2.15 17.83
C GLN A 27 4.96 -1.92 16.66
N GLY A 28 5.88 -2.86 16.42
CA GLY A 28 6.82 -2.77 15.30
C GLY A 28 6.16 -3.02 13.93
N LEU A 29 5.10 -3.83 13.90
CA LEU A 29 4.37 -4.19 12.68
C LEU A 29 3.49 -3.05 12.17
N ASP A 30 2.77 -2.36 13.07
CA ASP A 30 1.93 -1.23 12.67
C ASP A 30 2.76 -0.05 12.17
N GLN A 31 3.93 0.19 12.76
CA GLN A 31 4.83 1.25 12.34
C GLN A 31 5.48 0.96 10.97
N ALA A 32 5.81 -0.30 10.69
CA ALA A 32 6.29 -0.71 9.37
C ALA A 32 5.20 -0.56 8.30
N ALA A 33 3.94 -0.87 8.63
CA ALA A 33 2.83 -0.78 7.69
C ALA A 33 2.42 0.65 7.36
N SER A 34 2.37 1.55 8.35
CA SER A 34 2.21 3.00 8.11
C SER A 34 3.34 3.56 7.23
N GLY A 35 4.56 3.03 7.37
CA GLY A 35 5.68 3.35 6.49
C GLY A 35 5.43 2.98 5.03
N VAL A 36 4.93 1.76 4.77
CA VAL A 36 4.62 1.30 3.41
C VAL A 36 3.55 2.20 2.76
N VAL A 37 2.50 2.58 3.49
CA VAL A 37 1.44 3.47 2.96
C VAL A 37 2.04 4.81 2.51
N ALA A 38 2.81 5.47 3.38
CA ALA A 38 3.44 6.76 3.08
C ALA A 38 4.43 6.66 1.89
N ASP A 39 5.22 5.59 1.85
CA ASP A 39 6.17 5.35 0.76
C ASP A 39 5.46 5.18 -0.58
N GLN A 40 4.39 4.37 -0.62
CA GLN A 40 3.62 4.16 -1.86
C GLN A 40 2.86 5.41 -2.30
N GLN A 41 2.33 6.21 -1.37
CA GLN A 41 1.72 7.50 -1.69
C GLN A 41 2.72 8.43 -2.39
N LYS A 42 3.95 8.50 -1.87
CA LYS A 42 5.01 9.31 -2.47
C LYS A 42 5.40 8.82 -3.87
N ILE A 43 5.52 7.50 -4.04
CA ILE A 43 5.79 6.89 -5.36
C ILE A 43 4.68 7.26 -6.35
N LEU A 44 3.40 7.11 -5.98
CA LEU A 44 2.30 7.46 -6.87
C LEU A 44 2.23 8.95 -7.19
N GLN A 45 2.60 9.82 -6.25
CA GLN A 45 2.65 11.26 -6.49
C GLN A 45 3.74 11.63 -7.51
N ASP A 46 4.92 11.00 -7.41
CA ASP A 46 6.00 11.16 -8.40
C ASP A 46 5.56 10.64 -9.78
N LEU A 47 5.00 9.42 -9.85
CA LEU A 47 4.50 8.86 -11.11
C LEU A 47 3.40 9.74 -11.74
N THR A 48 2.51 10.31 -10.93
CA THR A 48 1.48 11.26 -11.39
C THR A 48 2.12 12.50 -11.98
N THR A 49 3.07 13.11 -11.27
CA THR A 49 3.76 14.34 -11.71
C THR A 49 4.51 14.11 -13.03
N ARG A 50 5.20 12.98 -13.16
CA ARG A 50 5.89 12.62 -14.40
C ARG A 50 4.91 12.37 -15.55
N THR A 51 3.79 11.70 -15.27
CA THR A 51 2.71 11.50 -16.26
C THR A 51 2.14 12.84 -16.73
N ASP A 52 1.91 13.80 -15.82
CA ASP A 52 1.45 15.16 -16.17
C ASP A 52 2.44 15.87 -17.10
N ASN A 53 3.73 15.74 -16.83
CA ASN A 53 4.77 16.37 -17.65
C ASN A 53 4.86 15.72 -19.04
N LEU A 54 4.74 14.40 -19.14
CA LEU A 54 4.68 13.71 -20.43
C LEU A 54 3.41 14.08 -21.22
N GLU A 55 2.27 14.24 -20.54
CA GLU A 55 1.04 14.70 -21.20
C GLU A 55 1.19 16.12 -21.78
N LYS A 56 1.89 17.02 -21.08
CA LYS A 56 2.21 18.34 -21.63
C LYS A 56 3.15 18.22 -22.83
N LYS A 57 4.19 17.40 -22.73
CA LYS A 57 5.14 17.18 -23.84
C LYS A 57 4.45 16.60 -25.09
N ILE A 58 3.46 15.73 -24.91
CA ILE A 58 2.59 15.24 -26.01
C ILE A 58 1.88 16.40 -26.74
N GLN A 59 1.50 17.46 -26.02
CA GLN A 59 0.83 18.62 -26.60
C GLN A 59 1.82 19.57 -27.30
N GLU A 60 3.05 19.64 -26.80
CA GLU A 60 4.11 20.50 -27.33
C GLU A 60 4.80 19.89 -28.56
N ASP A 61 5.16 18.61 -28.50
CA ASP A 61 5.94 17.88 -29.51
C ASP A 61 5.08 16.86 -30.30
N GLY A 62 3.79 17.15 -30.47
CA GLY A 62 2.81 16.22 -31.05
C GLY A 62 3.02 15.87 -32.53
N ASP A 63 3.93 16.56 -33.22
CA ASP A 63 4.26 16.36 -34.62
C ASP A 63 5.59 15.63 -34.87
N ASP A 64 6.36 15.33 -33.81
CA ASP A 64 7.59 14.54 -33.88
C ASP A 64 7.35 13.07 -33.50
N ASP A 65 7.33 12.17 -34.49
CA ASP A 65 7.12 10.74 -34.27
C ASP A 65 8.16 10.12 -33.32
N ALA A 66 9.42 10.57 -33.38
CA ALA A 66 10.48 10.03 -32.53
C ALA A 66 10.24 10.38 -31.06
N SER A 67 9.88 11.63 -30.77
CA SER A 67 9.50 12.08 -29.43
C SER A 67 8.25 11.34 -28.92
N LEU A 68 7.25 11.13 -29.78
CA LEU A 68 6.04 10.36 -29.41
C LEU A 68 6.34 8.90 -29.06
N VAL A 69 7.28 8.25 -29.74
CA VAL A 69 7.73 6.89 -29.41
C VAL A 69 8.40 6.86 -28.04
N ASP A 70 9.31 7.78 -27.77
CA ASP A 70 10.01 7.87 -26.49
C ASP A 70 9.04 8.09 -25.32
N ILE A 71 8.11 9.04 -25.47
CA ILE A 71 7.08 9.32 -24.46
C ILE A 71 6.23 8.07 -24.20
N ARG A 72 5.86 7.31 -25.25
CA ARG A 72 5.09 6.07 -25.09
C ARG A 72 5.83 5.05 -24.24
N LEU A 73 7.14 4.87 -24.44
CA LEU A 73 7.96 3.94 -23.64
C LEU A 73 8.01 4.37 -22.17
N GLN A 74 8.19 5.66 -21.90
CA GLN A 74 8.19 6.18 -20.54
C GLN A 74 6.81 6.01 -19.86
N LEU A 75 5.72 6.21 -20.60
CA LEU A 75 4.36 5.95 -20.09
C LEU A 75 4.15 4.46 -19.76
N GLU A 76 4.65 3.53 -20.57
CA GLU A 76 4.58 2.08 -20.27
C GLU A 76 5.32 1.74 -18.97
N GLU A 77 6.50 2.33 -18.73
CA GLU A 77 7.23 2.19 -17.46
C GLU A 77 6.42 2.71 -16.27
N MET A 78 5.79 3.89 -16.41
CA MET A 78 4.96 4.48 -15.35
C MET A 78 3.71 3.64 -15.06
N SER A 79 3.10 3.03 -16.08
CA SER A 79 1.97 2.11 -15.90
C SER A 79 2.39 0.89 -15.06
N GLN A 80 3.55 0.32 -15.34
CA GLN A 80 4.09 -0.78 -14.55
C GLN A 80 4.42 -0.34 -13.11
N GLY A 81 4.97 0.86 -12.94
CA GLY A 81 5.22 1.45 -11.62
C GLY A 81 3.96 1.60 -10.78
N ALA A 82 2.87 2.09 -11.37
CA ALA A 82 1.58 2.23 -10.70
C ALA A 82 1.01 0.87 -10.29
N LEU A 83 1.10 -0.14 -11.16
CA LEU A 83 0.67 -1.51 -10.84
C LEU A 83 1.49 -2.11 -9.69
N ASN A 84 2.82 -1.95 -9.73
CA ASN A 84 3.71 -2.44 -8.68
C ASN A 84 3.39 -1.80 -7.32
N SER A 85 3.03 -0.51 -7.30
CA SER A 85 2.63 0.18 -6.07
C SER A 85 1.38 -0.45 -5.45
N ALA A 86 0.37 -0.78 -6.25
CA ALA A 86 -0.81 -1.48 -5.75
C ALA A 86 -0.49 -2.90 -5.24
N LEU A 87 0.40 -3.62 -5.93
CA LEU A 87 0.79 -4.97 -5.56
C LEU A 87 1.60 -5.04 -4.26
N ALA A 88 2.33 -3.97 -3.91
CA ALA A 88 3.12 -3.89 -2.68
C ALA A 88 2.27 -4.07 -1.40
N PHE A 89 0.97 -3.76 -1.46
CA PHE A 89 0.07 -3.89 -0.32
C PHE A 89 -0.52 -5.29 -0.10
N ARG A 90 -0.29 -6.25 -1.02
CA ARG A 90 -0.86 -7.61 -0.90
C ARG A 90 -0.51 -8.31 0.42
N PRO A 91 0.75 -8.29 0.91
CA PRO A 91 1.09 -8.92 2.18
C PRO A 91 0.34 -8.27 3.35
N ARG A 92 0.36 -6.94 3.44
CA ARG A 92 -0.27 -6.21 4.54
C ARG A 92 -1.78 -6.38 4.57
N LEU A 93 -2.45 -6.36 3.40
CA LEU A 93 -3.88 -6.63 3.33
C LEU A 93 -4.22 -8.05 3.77
N SER A 94 -3.37 -9.04 3.44
CA SER A 94 -3.56 -10.42 3.90
C SER A 94 -3.46 -10.51 5.43
N GLU A 95 -2.49 -9.83 6.03
CA GLU A 95 -2.31 -9.77 7.48
C GLU A 95 -3.48 -9.08 8.19
N ILE A 96 -3.90 -7.91 7.69
CA ILE A 96 -5.05 -7.18 8.24
C ILE A 96 -6.30 -8.06 8.21
N ASN A 97 -6.59 -8.70 7.08
CA ASN A 97 -7.75 -9.58 6.96
C ASN A 97 -7.65 -10.77 7.93
N ALA A 98 -6.48 -11.42 8.02
CA ALA A 98 -6.28 -12.52 8.96
C ALA A 98 -6.47 -12.08 10.42
N ARG A 99 -6.02 -10.88 10.78
CA ARG A 99 -6.21 -10.34 12.14
C ARG A 99 -7.66 -9.99 12.42
N LEU A 100 -8.37 -9.39 11.45
CA LEU A 100 -9.81 -9.12 11.55
C LEU A 100 -10.62 -10.42 11.70
N ASP A 101 -10.22 -11.49 10.99
CA ASP A 101 -10.87 -12.80 11.10
C ASP A 101 -10.64 -13.43 12.49
N GLN A 102 -9.45 -13.28 13.07
CA GLN A 102 -9.15 -13.75 14.44
C GLN A 102 -9.96 -12.99 15.50
N ILE A 103 -10.15 -11.69 15.32
CA ILE A 103 -10.98 -10.84 16.20
C ILE A 103 -12.47 -11.20 16.03
N GLY A 104 -12.88 -11.65 14.84
CA GLY A 104 -14.26 -12.09 14.55
C GLY A 104 -15.24 -10.94 14.41
N ALA A 105 -16.53 -11.22 14.23
CA ALA A 105 -17.56 -10.18 14.10
C ALA A 105 -17.82 -9.48 15.44
N PRO A 106 -18.20 -8.18 15.43
CA PRO A 106 -18.60 -7.49 16.64
C PRO A 106 -19.83 -8.18 17.30
N PRO A 107 -19.98 -8.09 18.64
CA PRO A 107 -21.09 -8.72 19.33
C PRO A 107 -22.46 -8.24 18.80
N ALA A 108 -23.43 -9.16 18.75
CA ALA A 108 -24.79 -8.81 18.36
C ALA A 108 -25.44 -7.85 19.37
N ALA A 109 -26.43 -7.08 18.92
CA ALA A 109 -27.17 -6.17 19.79
C ALA A 109 -27.76 -6.92 21.01
N GLY A 110 -27.47 -6.43 22.21
CA GLY A 110 -27.91 -7.03 23.47
C GLY A 110 -26.93 -8.04 24.09
N GLN A 111 -25.80 -8.35 23.44
CA GLN A 111 -24.70 -9.09 24.08
C GLN A 111 -23.81 -8.14 24.90
N PRO A 112 -23.02 -8.69 25.86
CA PRO A 112 -22.03 -7.90 26.58
C PRO A 112 -21.08 -7.17 25.62
N PRO A 113 -20.70 -5.92 25.94
CA PRO A 113 -19.81 -5.15 25.09
C PRO A 113 -18.45 -5.84 24.96
N GLU A 114 -17.87 -5.72 23.76
CA GLU A 114 -16.51 -6.18 23.46
C GLU A 114 -15.50 -5.39 24.32
N PRO A 115 -14.38 -6.01 24.77
CA PRO A 115 -13.34 -5.26 25.49
C PRO A 115 -12.83 -4.09 24.64
N ASP A 116 -12.59 -2.94 25.28
CA ASP A 116 -12.17 -1.70 24.60
C ASP A 116 -10.94 -1.89 23.72
N ILE A 117 -9.99 -2.73 24.15
CA ILE A 117 -8.77 -3.06 23.40
C ILE A 117 -9.11 -3.70 22.04
N VAL A 118 -10.06 -4.63 22.01
CA VAL A 118 -10.42 -5.35 20.78
C VAL A 118 -11.22 -4.44 19.85
N THR A 119 -12.12 -3.63 20.40
CA THR A 119 -12.82 -2.58 19.65
C THR A 119 -11.85 -1.59 19.01
N SER A 120 -10.86 -1.10 19.78
CA SER A 120 -9.87 -0.16 19.30
C SER A 120 -8.98 -0.76 18.21
N GLU A 121 -8.56 -2.01 18.37
CA GLU A 121 -7.76 -2.70 17.37
C GLU A 121 -8.53 -2.91 16.06
N ARG A 122 -9.79 -3.35 16.15
CA ARG A 122 -10.69 -3.49 15.00
C ARG A 122 -10.82 -2.18 14.24
N GLN A 123 -11.00 -1.07 14.95
CA GLN A 123 -11.12 0.26 14.35
C GLN A 123 -9.82 0.68 13.65
N ALA A 124 -8.66 0.44 14.28
CA ALA A 124 -7.36 0.77 13.69
C ALA A 124 -7.11 -0.01 12.39
N LEU A 125 -7.34 -1.33 12.41
CA LEU A 125 -7.19 -2.20 11.23
C LEU A 125 -8.17 -1.83 10.10
N ALA A 126 -9.40 -1.46 10.44
CA ALA A 126 -10.38 -0.99 9.46
C ALA A 126 -9.96 0.34 8.82
N SER A 127 -9.41 1.27 9.61
CA SER A 127 -8.88 2.55 9.12
C SER A 127 -7.72 2.33 8.16
N GLU A 128 -6.73 1.52 8.56
CA GLU A 128 -5.57 1.22 7.74
C GLU A 128 -5.96 0.54 6.41
N LYS A 129 -6.89 -0.41 6.45
CA LYS A 129 -7.43 -1.05 5.23
C LYS A 129 -8.07 -0.03 4.30
N ALA A 130 -8.80 0.95 4.83
CA ALA A 130 -9.40 2.01 4.03
C ALA A 130 -8.34 2.90 3.38
N GLU A 131 -7.29 3.27 4.11
CA GLU A 131 -6.15 4.04 3.58
C GLU A 131 -5.43 3.29 2.45
N ILE A 132 -5.10 2.01 2.66
CA ILE A 132 -4.48 1.16 1.64
C ILE A 132 -5.36 1.09 0.38
N ASN A 133 -6.68 0.87 0.54
CA ASN A 133 -7.59 0.81 -0.59
C ASN A 133 -7.67 2.13 -1.37
N ALA A 134 -7.56 3.28 -0.70
CA ALA A 134 -7.49 4.58 -1.37
C ALA A 134 -6.23 4.70 -2.24
N VAL A 135 -5.07 4.25 -1.74
CA VAL A 135 -3.81 4.26 -2.51
C VAL A 135 -3.89 3.30 -3.70
N ILE A 136 -4.45 2.11 -3.52
CA ILE A 136 -4.70 1.15 -4.62
C ILE A 136 -5.60 1.77 -5.69
N ALA A 137 -6.69 2.43 -5.30
CA ALA A 137 -7.59 3.10 -6.23
C ALA A 137 -6.88 4.23 -7.01
N ALA A 138 -6.03 5.01 -6.34
CA ALA A 138 -5.22 6.03 -7.00
C ALA A 138 -4.26 5.41 -8.04
N ALA A 139 -3.61 4.30 -7.72
CA ALA A 139 -2.74 3.57 -8.63
C ALA A 139 -3.49 3.07 -9.87
N GLN A 140 -4.68 2.50 -9.68
CA GLN A 140 -5.54 2.01 -10.76
C GLN A 140 -6.00 3.14 -11.68
N ASN A 141 -6.45 4.26 -11.11
CA ASN A 141 -6.85 5.45 -11.86
C ASN A 141 -5.68 6.01 -12.69
N LEU A 142 -4.48 6.06 -12.12
CA LEU A 142 -3.28 6.48 -12.85
C LEU A 142 -2.97 5.54 -14.02
N SER A 143 -3.04 4.23 -13.82
CA SER A 143 -2.83 3.25 -14.90
C SER A 143 -3.84 3.38 -16.04
N ILE A 144 -5.11 3.65 -15.73
CA ILE A 144 -6.16 3.91 -16.73
C ILE A 144 -5.84 5.18 -17.52
N ARG A 145 -5.46 6.25 -16.84
CA ARG A 145 -5.08 7.52 -17.47
C ARG A 145 -3.88 7.35 -18.40
N ILE A 146 -2.83 6.68 -17.95
CA ILE A 146 -1.64 6.38 -18.75
C ILE A 146 -2.01 5.57 -20.00
N SER A 147 -2.88 4.57 -19.86
CA SER A 147 -3.38 3.79 -21.01
C SER A 147 -4.09 4.67 -22.05
N GLY A 148 -4.86 5.65 -21.59
CA GLY A 148 -5.48 6.66 -22.46
C GLY A 148 -4.47 7.52 -23.22
N LEU A 149 -3.38 7.94 -22.57
CA LEU A 149 -2.30 8.70 -23.21
C LEU A 149 -1.56 7.87 -24.26
N ILE A 150 -1.26 6.59 -23.95
CA ILE A 150 -0.63 5.67 -24.90
C ILE A 150 -1.52 5.49 -26.15
N ALA A 151 -2.83 5.34 -25.97
CA ALA A 151 -3.78 5.24 -27.07
C ALA A 151 -3.81 6.52 -27.91
N LYS A 152 -3.81 7.71 -27.27
CA LYS A 152 -3.72 9.00 -27.95
C LYS A 152 -2.45 9.10 -28.80
N ILE A 153 -1.30 8.68 -28.28
CA ILE A 153 -0.05 8.62 -29.05
C ILE A 153 -0.19 7.73 -30.28
N GLY A 154 -0.79 6.55 -30.15
CA GLY A 154 -1.03 5.66 -31.29
C GLY A 154 -1.82 6.32 -32.43
N ASN A 155 -2.84 7.12 -32.09
CA ASN A 155 -3.63 7.86 -33.07
C ASN A 155 -2.83 8.97 -33.75
N MET A 156 -2.13 9.82 -32.98
CA MET A 156 -1.32 10.93 -33.54
C MET A 156 -0.25 10.40 -34.49
N ARG A 157 0.47 9.35 -34.11
CA ARG A 157 1.49 8.73 -34.97
C ARG A 157 0.91 8.16 -36.27
N SER A 158 -0.27 7.56 -36.19
CA SER A 158 -1.00 7.07 -37.37
C SER A 158 -1.38 8.22 -38.31
N GLU A 159 -1.76 9.38 -37.77
CA GLU A 159 -2.05 10.59 -38.55
C GLU A 159 -0.80 11.18 -39.19
N LEU A 160 0.31 11.27 -38.46
CA LEU A 160 1.61 11.71 -39.00
C LEU A 160 2.04 10.84 -40.17
N PHE A 161 1.94 9.51 -40.03
CA PHE A 161 2.24 8.59 -41.11
C PHE A 161 1.36 8.82 -42.35
N ARG A 162 0.04 9.00 -42.17
CA ARG A 162 -0.89 9.31 -43.27
C ARG A 162 -0.52 10.62 -43.96
N ASN A 163 -0.16 11.64 -43.21
CA ASN A 163 0.25 12.95 -43.73
C ASN A 163 1.57 12.88 -44.52
N LEU A 164 2.51 12.03 -44.11
CA LEU A 164 3.74 11.78 -44.87
C LEU A 164 3.45 11.10 -46.22
N LEU A 165 2.51 10.16 -46.25
CA LEU A 165 2.09 9.52 -47.51
C LEU A 165 1.45 10.54 -48.45
N THR A 166 0.49 11.35 -47.99
CA THR A 166 -0.20 12.31 -48.86
C THR A 166 0.76 13.37 -49.42
N LYS A 167 1.69 13.89 -48.63
CA LYS A 167 2.71 14.87 -49.08
C LYS A 167 3.67 14.34 -50.14
N ARG A 168 3.84 13.02 -50.26
CA ARG A 168 4.73 12.40 -51.26
C ARG A 168 4.08 12.24 -52.64
N TYR A 169 2.76 12.35 -52.73
CA TYR A 169 1.99 12.17 -53.97
C TYR A 169 1.39 13.48 -54.52
N VAL A 170 1.84 14.63 -54.03
CA VAL A 170 1.56 15.97 -54.55
C VAL A 170 2.85 16.57 -55.08
#